data_AF-A0A2G2HV91-F1
#
_entry.id   AF-A0A2G2HV91-F1
#
_cell.length_a   1.000
_cell.length_b   1.000
_cell.length_c   1.000
_cell.angle_alpha   90.00
_cell.angle_beta   90.00
_cell.angle_gamma   90.00
#
_symmetry.space_group_name_H-M   'P 1'
#
loop_
_entity.id
_entity.type
_entity.pdbx_description
1 polymer ?
#
loop_
_entity_poly.entity_id
_entity_poly.type
_entity_poly.pdbx_seq_one_letter_code
_entity_poly.pdbx_strand_id
1 'polypeptide(L)'
;MQYLENRQGGAAGAARTHRSPCGASPRPVPGAGQGRLLDWIDSQARVTRIWLDQLIAEGDPHDMISLIHRQAAWLDMMRSRLVEN
;
A
#
# COMPACT_ATOMS: atom_id res chain seq x y z
N MET A 1 9.33 -54.57 46.70
CA MET A 1 8.25 -55.50 46.28
C MET A 1 7.02 -54.63 46.07
N GLN A 2 6.43 -54.43 44.88
CA GLN A 2 6.55 -55.09 43.59
C GLN A 2 5.90 -54.17 42.55
N TYR A 3 6.49 -54.14 41.35
CA TYR A 3 6.02 -53.44 40.15
C TYR A 3 4.79 -54.11 39.52
N LEU A 4 4.00 -53.35 38.76
CA LEU A 4 3.30 -53.71 37.50
C LEU A 4 2.56 -52.44 37.01
N GLU A 5 3.15 -51.66 36.11
CA GLU A 5 3.08 -51.85 34.65
C GLU A 5 1.63 -51.90 34.15
N ASN A 6 1.18 -50.80 33.55
CA ASN A 6 0.18 -50.85 32.49
C ASN A 6 0.61 -49.93 31.36
N ARG A 7 0.95 -50.59 30.25
CA ARG A 7 1.52 -50.07 29.01
C ARG A 7 0.41 -50.12 27.95
N GLN A 8 0.38 -49.09 27.08
CA GLN A 8 -0.08 -49.08 25.68
C GLN A 8 -1.46 -48.52 25.30
N GLY A 9 -1.43 -47.74 24.20
CA GLY A 9 -2.54 -47.37 23.31
C GLY A 9 -2.83 -45.86 23.37
N GLY A 10 -2.31 -44.97 22.52
CA GLY A 10 -2.07 -45.11 21.08
C GLY A 10 -3.31 -44.68 20.30
N ALA A 11 -3.48 -43.38 20.03
CA ALA A 11 -4.33 -42.90 18.93
C ALA A 11 -3.93 -41.47 18.53
N ALA A 12 -3.50 -41.35 17.28
CA ALA A 12 -3.09 -40.12 16.65
C ALA A 12 -4.19 -39.05 16.66
N GLY A 13 -3.94 -37.95 17.37
CA GLY A 13 -4.72 -36.72 17.23
C GLY A 13 -4.29 -36.00 15.97
N ALA A 14 -5.02 -36.24 14.88
CA ALA A 14 -4.84 -35.64 13.57
C ALA A 14 -4.55 -34.13 13.65
N ALA A 15 -3.32 -33.74 13.29
CA ALA A 15 -2.98 -32.36 12.98
C ALA A 15 -3.91 -31.92 11.85
N ARG A 16 -4.90 -31.10 12.23
CA ARG A 16 -5.91 -30.52 11.37
C ARG A 16 -5.19 -29.73 10.30
N THR A 17 -5.09 -30.30 9.10
CA THR A 17 -4.63 -29.61 7.90
C THR A 17 -5.54 -28.41 7.70
N HIS A 18 -4.97 -27.22 7.94
CA HIS A 18 -5.63 -25.96 7.63
C HIS A 18 -5.69 -25.86 6.10
N ARG A 19 -6.73 -26.45 5.53
CA ARG A 19 -7.10 -26.30 4.14
C ARG A 19 -7.54 -24.85 3.97
N SER A 20 -6.60 -23.95 3.68
CA SER A 20 -6.91 -22.61 3.19
C SER A 20 -7.72 -22.77 1.92
N PRO A 21 -9.01 -22.38 1.91
CA PRO A 21 -9.77 -22.41 0.69
C PRO A 21 -9.28 -21.25 -0.16
N CYS A 22 -8.81 -21.60 -1.35
CA CYS A 22 -8.92 -20.86 -2.60
C CYS A 22 -8.53 -19.37 -2.57
N GLY A 23 -7.57 -19.03 -3.42
CA GLY A 23 -7.39 -17.68 -3.91
C GLY A 23 -8.70 -17.14 -4.50
N ALA A 24 -9.47 -16.46 -3.67
CA ALA A 24 -10.44 -15.50 -4.13
C ALA A 24 -9.64 -14.28 -4.56
N SER A 25 -9.33 -14.21 -5.86
CA SER A 25 -8.87 -12.98 -6.47
C SER A 25 -9.91 -11.89 -6.11
N PRO A 26 -9.55 -10.82 -5.39
CA PRO A 26 -10.51 -9.82 -4.97
C PRO A 26 -11.14 -9.22 -6.23
N ARG A 27 -12.44 -9.45 -6.40
CA ARG A 27 -13.22 -8.81 -7.45
C ARG A 27 -13.04 -7.30 -7.32
N PRO A 28 -12.65 -6.57 -8.39
CA PRO A 28 -12.54 -5.13 -8.32
C PRO A 28 -13.91 -4.56 -7.99
N VAL A 29 -14.04 -3.97 -6.80
CA VAL A 29 -15.22 -3.23 -6.40
C VAL A 29 -15.34 -2.00 -7.32
N PRO A 30 -16.49 -1.82 -8.01
CA PRO A 30 -16.72 -0.63 -8.83
C PRO A 30 -16.66 0.60 -7.89
N GLY A 31 -15.71 1.49 -8.14
CA GLY A 31 -15.45 2.69 -7.32
C GLY A 31 -14.07 2.74 -6.63
N ALA A 32 -13.33 1.64 -6.54
CA ALA A 32 -11.98 1.65 -5.95
C ALA A 32 -10.94 2.46 -6.75
N GLY A 33 -11.23 2.79 -8.01
CA GLY A 33 -10.41 3.73 -8.80
C GLY A 33 -10.61 5.18 -8.37
N GLN A 34 -11.86 5.57 -8.09
CA GLN A 34 -12.22 6.95 -7.75
C GLN A 34 -11.71 7.34 -6.36
N GLY A 35 -11.84 6.45 -5.37
CA GLY A 35 -11.29 6.66 -4.03
C GLY A 35 -9.76 6.82 -4.05
N ARG A 36 -9.07 5.96 -4.80
CA ARG A 36 -7.60 6.07 -4.95
C ARG A 36 -7.14 7.35 -5.64
N LEU A 37 -7.91 7.85 -6.61
CA LEU A 37 -7.62 9.13 -7.25
C LEU A 37 -7.77 10.30 -6.27
N LEU A 38 -8.83 10.31 -5.47
CA LEU A 38 -9.04 11.34 -4.44
C LEU A 38 -7.93 11.30 -3.38
N ASP A 39 -7.58 10.12 -2.86
CA ASP A 39 -6.48 9.95 -1.90
C ASP A 39 -5.14 10.46 -2.48
N TRP A 40 -4.92 10.22 -3.77
CA TRP A 40 -3.74 10.71 -4.47
C TRP A 40 -3.76 12.23 -4.63
N ILE A 41 -4.90 12.84 -4.98
CA ILE A 41 -5.06 14.31 -5.05
C ILE A 41 -4.78 14.94 -3.68
N ASP A 42 -5.32 14.39 -2.61
CA ASP A 42 -5.09 14.87 -1.24
C ASP A 42 -3.62 14.73 -0.81
N SER A 43 -2.92 13.71 -1.33
CA SER A 43 -1.48 13.56 -1.14
C SER A 43 -0.71 14.67 -1.86
N GLN A 44 -1.03 14.94 -3.13
CA GLN A 44 -0.37 16.01 -3.89
C GLN A 44 -0.63 17.39 -3.27
N ALA A 45 -1.85 17.69 -2.83
CA ALA A 45 -2.19 18.95 -2.17
C ALA A 45 -1.37 19.19 -0.90
N ARG A 46 -1.13 18.14 -0.10
CA ARG A 46 -0.28 18.21 1.10
C ARG A 46 1.18 18.48 0.75
N VAL A 47 1.73 17.80 -0.26
CA VAL A 47 3.11 18.03 -0.72
C VAL A 47 3.29 19.47 -1.22
N THR A 48 2.36 19.96 -2.04
CA THR A 48 2.39 21.35 -2.52
C THR A 48 2.37 22.35 -1.38
N ARG A 49 1.56 22.11 -0.33
CA ARG A 49 1.52 22.99 0.84
C ARG A 49 2.86 23.05 1.57
N ILE A 50 3.51 21.90 1.77
CA ILE A 50 4.83 21.83 2.43
C ILE A 50 5.87 22.66 1.63
N TRP A 51 5.88 22.52 0.31
CA TRP A 51 6.79 23.30 -0.54
C TRP A 51 6.48 24.79 -0.51
N LEU A 52 5.21 25.19 -0.53
CA LEU A 52 4.83 26.59 -0.40
C LEU A 52 5.27 27.16 0.95
N ASP A 53 5.06 26.42 2.04
CA ASP A 53 5.48 26.86 3.37
C ASP A 53 7.00 27.04 3.44
N GLN A 54 7.78 26.15 2.82
CA GLN A 54 9.25 26.27 2.73
C GLN A 54 9.68 27.44 1.83
N LEU A 55 9.05 27.64 0.67
CA LEU A 55 9.34 28.79 -0.20
C LEU A 55 9.06 30.12 0.51
N ILE A 56 7.97 30.19 1.28
CA ILE A 56 7.60 31.39 2.04
C ILE A 56 8.60 31.64 3.17
N ALA A 57 9.06 30.59 3.86
CA ALA A 57 9.96 30.71 5.00
C ALA A 57 11.42 31.00 4.59
N GLU A 58 11.90 30.36 3.51
CA GLU A 58 13.33 30.28 3.19
C GLU A 58 13.68 30.83 1.80
N GLY A 59 12.68 31.26 1.01
CA GLY A 59 12.86 31.74 -0.36
C GLY A 59 12.90 30.60 -1.36
N ASP A 60 14.10 30.14 -1.75
CA ASP A 60 14.28 29.02 -2.69
C ASP A 60 15.39 28.07 -2.20
N PRO A 61 15.16 27.32 -1.12
CA PRO A 61 16.16 26.42 -0.59
C PRO A 61 16.42 25.29 -1.59
N HIS A 62 17.69 24.98 -1.83
CA HIS A 62 18.11 23.83 -2.64
C HIS A 62 17.51 23.78 -4.06
N ASP A 63 17.24 24.94 -4.69
CA ASP A 63 16.66 25.01 -6.04
C ASP A 63 15.28 24.29 -6.11
N MET A 64 14.48 24.49 -5.06
CA MET A 64 13.18 23.85 -4.90
C MET A 64 12.19 24.28 -5.98
N ILE A 65 12.26 25.52 -6.48
CA ILE A 65 11.46 25.94 -7.64
C ILE A 65 11.71 25.02 -8.84
N SER A 66 12.97 24.68 -9.14
CA SER A 66 13.29 23.75 -10.22
C SER A 66 12.80 22.33 -9.96
N LEU A 67 12.84 21.87 -8.69
CA LEU A 67 12.28 20.57 -8.30
C LEU A 67 10.76 20.53 -8.49
N ILE A 68 10.05 21.61 -8.15
CA ILE A 68 8.60 21.75 -8.36
C ILE A 68 8.28 21.67 -9.86
N HIS A 69 9.04 22.38 -10.69
CA HIS A 69 8.86 22.32 -12.15
C HIS A 69 9.11 20.91 -12.71
N ARG A 70 10.13 20.20 -12.22
CA ARG A 70 10.39 18.81 -12.63
C ARG A 70 9.25 17.89 -12.22
N GLN A 71 8.70 18.06 -11.02
CA GLN A 71 7.54 17.27 -10.59
C GLN A 71 6.31 17.58 -11.44
N ALA A 72 6.03 18.86 -11.74
CA ALA A 72 4.91 19.25 -12.62
C ALA A 72 5.03 18.60 -14.01
N ALA A 73 6.20 18.69 -14.64
CA ALA A 73 6.44 18.06 -15.93
C ALA A 73 6.28 16.53 -15.90
N TRP A 74 6.70 15.89 -14.81
CA TRP A 74 6.50 14.45 -14.63
C TRP A 74 5.02 14.09 -14.46
N LEU A 75 4.26 14.88 -13.69
CA LEU A 75 2.82 14.69 -13.52
C LEU A 75 2.06 14.88 -14.83
N ASP A 76 2.42 15.87 -15.64
CA ASP A 76 1.84 16.09 -16.97
C ASP A 76 2.10 14.90 -17.90
N MET A 77 3.33 14.36 -17.90
CA MET A 77 3.66 13.16 -18.68
C MET A 77 2.83 11.95 -18.23
N MET A 78 2.66 11.76 -16.92
CA MET A 78 1.85 10.66 -16.39
C MET A 78 0.37 10.83 -16.74
N ARG A 79 -0.15 12.05 -16.68
CA ARG A 79 -1.52 12.37 -17.11
C ARG A 79 -1.74 12.03 -18.58
N SER A 80 -0.83 12.41 -19.48
CA SER A 80 -0.94 12.07 -20.91
C SER A 80 -1.00 10.56 -21.14
N ARG A 81 -0.12 9.79 -20.47
CA ARG A 81 -0.11 8.31 -20.56
C ARG A 81 -1.41 7.65 -20.06
N LEU A 82 -2.10 8.27 -19.10
CA LEU A 82 -3.38 7.78 -18.58
C LEU A 82 -4.57 8.15 -19.46
N VAL A 83 -4.47 9.22 -20.26
CA VAL A 83 -5.50 9.63 -21.23
C VAL A 83 -5.39 8.86 -22.54
N GLU A 84 -4.17 8.44 -22.91
CA GLU A 84 -3.89 7.66 -24.13
C GLU A 84 -4.23 6.15 -24.00
N ASN A 85 -4.46 5.63 -22.78
CA ASN A 85 -4.91 4.26 -22.53
C ASN A 85 -6.41 4.17 -22.26
#